data_AF-A0A7X9FYT2-F1
#
_entry.id   AF-A0A7X9FYT2-F1
#
_cell.length_a   1.000
_cell.length_b   1.000
_cell.length_c   1.000
_cell.angle_alpha   90.00
_cell.angle_beta   90.00
_cell.angle_gamma   90.00
#
_symmetry.space_group_name_H-M   'P 1'
#
loop_
_entity.id
_entity.type
_entity.pdbx_description
1 polymer ?
#
loop_
_entity_poly.entity_id
_entity_poly.type
_entity_poly.pdbx_seq_one_letter_code
_entity_poly.pdbx_strand_id
1 'polypeptide(L)'
;MRSHIHKFKFDCRLANGHNHRLLGYAGGMVGIGSFHFHFYYGVSSYRNHTHYFCGVTGMPRKTENGHIHKMEGVLEYNDMHEHIYKGHTSEEISYIPSSQVIGFVR
;
A
#
# COMPACT_ATOMS: atom_id res chain seq x y z
N MET A 1 -0.08 -12.20 -15.12
CA MET A 1 0.43 -11.02 -14.36
C MET A 1 1.83 -11.36 -13.88
N ARG A 2 2.78 -10.42 -13.96
CA ARG A 2 4.14 -10.62 -13.44
C ARG A 2 4.20 -10.14 -11.99
N SER A 3 5.15 -10.66 -11.22
CA SER A 3 5.47 -10.11 -9.90
C SER A 3 5.79 -8.63 -10.02
N HIS A 4 5.15 -7.81 -9.20
CA HIS A 4 5.29 -6.36 -9.19
C HIS A 4 5.26 -5.84 -7.75
N ILE A 5 5.42 -4.53 -7.59
CA ILE A 5 5.40 -3.84 -6.31
C ILE A 5 4.49 -2.62 -6.41
N HIS A 6 3.90 -2.20 -5.30
CA HIS A 6 3.12 -0.98 -5.24
C HIS A 6 3.78 0.04 -4.33
N LYS A 7 3.91 1.29 -4.79
CA LYS A 7 4.22 2.40 -3.89
C LYS A 7 3.00 2.70 -3.00
N PHE A 8 3.21 3.25 -1.81
CA PHE A 8 2.15 3.84 -1.00
C PHE A 8 2.61 5.13 -0.32
N LYS A 9 1.66 6.04 -0.10
CA LYS A 9 1.85 7.29 0.67
C LYS A 9 0.50 7.76 1.21
N PHE A 10 0.31 7.72 2.52
CA PHE A 10 -0.89 8.22 3.20
C PHE A 10 -0.61 8.51 4.67
N ASP A 11 -1.49 9.27 5.31
CA ASP A 11 -1.37 9.60 6.73
C ASP A 11 -2.18 8.62 7.59
N CYS A 12 -1.70 8.32 8.80
CA CYS A 12 -2.50 7.67 9.81
C CYS A 12 -3.50 8.65 10.43
N ARG A 13 -4.45 8.11 11.21
CA ARG A 13 -5.44 8.91 11.92
C ARG A 13 -4.76 9.77 13.00
N LEU A 14 -5.31 10.96 13.21
CA LEU A 14 -4.95 11.84 14.31
C LEU A 14 -5.22 11.12 15.65
N ALA A 15 -4.19 10.99 16.48
CA ALA A 15 -4.28 10.53 17.86
C ALA A 15 -3.28 11.36 18.70
N ASN A 16 -3.62 11.64 19.96
CA ASN A 16 -2.78 12.43 20.86
C ASN A 16 -2.20 13.72 20.24
N GLY A 17 -3.06 14.46 19.51
CA GLY A 17 -2.71 15.76 18.93
C GLY A 17 -1.81 15.72 17.69
N HIS A 18 -1.44 14.54 17.17
CA HIS A 18 -0.66 14.45 15.94
C HIS A 18 -0.96 13.18 15.12
N ASN A 19 -0.38 13.13 13.93
CA ASN A 19 -0.42 11.99 13.04
C ASN A 19 0.95 11.77 12.43
N HIS A 20 1.10 10.61 11.80
CA HIS A 20 2.29 10.22 11.07
C HIS A 20 1.93 9.90 9.63
N ARG A 21 2.88 10.13 8.74
CA ARG A 21 2.81 9.71 7.34
C ARG A 21 3.50 8.37 7.17
N LEU A 22 2.83 7.46 6.48
CA LEU A 22 3.39 6.20 6.02
C LEU A 22 3.78 6.36 4.55
N LEU A 23 5.00 5.95 4.20
CA LEU A 23 5.50 5.94 2.83
C LEU A 23 6.38 4.72 2.62
N GLY A 24 6.31 4.11 1.44
CA GLY A 24 7.11 2.93 1.13
C GLY A 24 6.60 2.15 -0.07
N TYR A 25 6.97 0.88 -0.12
CA TYR A 25 6.57 -0.05 -1.15
C TYR A 25 6.00 -1.33 -0.52
N ALA A 26 4.89 -1.81 -1.07
CA ALA A 26 4.37 -3.15 -0.82
C ALA A 26 4.92 -4.09 -1.89
N GLY A 27 5.59 -5.16 -1.48
CA GLY A 27 6.26 -6.13 -2.34
C GLY A 27 5.96 -7.56 -1.90
N GLY A 28 6.80 -8.52 -2.31
CA GLY A 28 6.63 -9.92 -1.90
C GLY A 28 5.28 -10.50 -2.30
N MET A 29 4.93 -10.42 -3.58
CA MET A 29 3.64 -10.85 -4.10
C MET A 29 3.37 -12.33 -3.77
N VAL A 30 2.22 -12.63 -3.17
CA VAL A 30 1.73 -13.99 -2.94
C VAL A 30 0.36 -14.14 -3.58
N GLY A 31 0.19 -15.16 -4.42
CA GLY A 31 -1.05 -15.47 -5.12
C GLY A 31 -0.88 -15.60 -6.64
N ILE A 32 -1.99 -15.58 -7.37
CA ILE A 32 -2.06 -15.81 -8.81
C ILE A 32 -2.98 -14.79 -9.50
N GLY A 33 -2.50 -14.17 -10.58
CA GLY A 33 -3.32 -13.30 -11.43
C GLY A 33 -4.00 -12.17 -10.64
N SER A 34 -5.32 -12.02 -10.76
CA SER A 34 -6.11 -11.03 -9.99
C SER A 34 -6.44 -11.45 -8.56
N PHE A 35 -5.86 -12.55 -8.08
CA PHE A 35 -5.98 -13.02 -6.71
C PHE A 35 -4.59 -13.05 -6.07
N HIS A 36 -4.10 -11.90 -5.62
CA HIS A 36 -2.80 -11.79 -4.98
C HIS A 36 -2.77 -10.70 -3.92
N PHE A 37 -1.73 -10.76 -3.08
CA PHE A 37 -1.49 -9.85 -1.97
C PHE A 37 -0.02 -9.45 -1.96
N HIS A 38 0.29 -8.38 -1.24
CA HIS A 38 1.65 -7.91 -1.02
C HIS A 38 1.93 -7.77 0.48
N PHE A 39 3.15 -8.04 0.88
CA PHE A 39 3.67 -7.67 2.20
C PHE A 39 4.19 -6.24 2.18
N TYR A 40 4.05 -5.56 3.30
CA TYR A 40 4.64 -4.25 3.51
C TYR A 40 5.14 -4.12 4.94
N TYR A 41 6.16 -3.29 5.13
CA TYR A 41 6.69 -2.91 6.43
C TYR A 41 7.45 -1.59 6.31
N GLY A 42 7.66 -0.89 7.43
CA GLY A 42 8.42 0.36 7.43
C GLY A 42 8.35 1.11 8.75
N VAL A 43 8.80 2.37 8.68
CA VAL A 43 8.82 3.32 9.80
C VAL A 43 8.01 4.54 9.39
N SER A 44 7.14 5.02 10.29
CA SER A 44 6.33 6.21 10.07
C SER A 44 7.18 7.49 10.10
N SER A 45 6.66 8.60 9.58
CA SER A 45 7.37 9.88 9.62
C SER A 45 7.61 10.38 11.04
N TYR A 46 8.75 11.02 11.28
CA TYR A 46 9.05 11.69 12.55
C TYR A 46 8.29 13.02 12.67
N ARG A 47 7.48 13.16 13.72
CA ARG A 47 6.83 14.43 14.10
C ARG A 47 7.01 14.76 15.58
N ASN A 48 7.23 13.74 16.39
CA ASN A 48 7.66 13.78 17.79
C ASN A 48 8.42 12.48 18.08
N HIS A 49 7.86 11.38 17.59
CA HIS A 49 8.47 10.06 17.54
C HIS A 49 8.12 9.35 16.22
N THR A 50 8.50 8.09 16.11
CA THR A 50 8.17 7.19 14.99
C THR A 50 7.58 5.90 15.50
N HIS A 51 6.82 5.23 14.63
CA HIS A 51 6.34 3.88 14.85
C HIS A 51 6.76 2.97 13.72
N TYR A 52 7.01 1.71 14.04
CA TYR A 52 7.09 0.66 13.03
C TYR A 52 5.69 0.21 12.63
N PHE A 53 5.60 -0.34 11.43
CA PHE A 53 4.40 -0.99 10.95
C PHE A 53 4.77 -2.12 9.99
N CYS A 54 3.90 -3.12 9.93
CA CYS A 54 3.95 -4.18 8.93
C CYS A 54 2.55 -4.71 8.65
N GLY A 55 2.39 -5.44 7.55
CA GLY A 55 1.13 -6.10 7.24
C GLY A 55 1.08 -6.72 5.86
N VAL A 56 -0.12 -7.22 5.54
CA VAL A 56 -0.48 -7.77 4.23
C VAL A 56 -1.55 -6.87 3.63
N THR A 57 -1.43 -6.56 2.35
CA THR A 57 -2.44 -5.76 1.65
C THR A 57 -3.75 -6.54 1.48
N GLY A 58 -4.85 -5.83 1.23
CA GLY A 58 -6.12 -6.45 0.84
C GLY A 58 -6.11 -6.94 -0.61
N MET A 59 -7.23 -7.52 -1.04
CA MET A 59 -7.43 -7.95 -2.43
C MET A 59 -7.24 -6.80 -3.43
N PRO A 60 -6.74 -7.10 -4.65
CA PRO A 60 -6.54 -6.10 -5.68
C PRO A 60 -7.88 -5.51 -6.11
N ARG A 61 -7.96 -4.19 -6.17
CA ARG A 61 -9.11 -3.44 -6.66
C ARG A 61 -8.74 -2.79 -7.98
N LYS A 62 -9.41 -3.18 -9.06
CA LYS A 62 -9.20 -2.62 -10.40
C LYS A 62 -9.45 -1.12 -10.40
N THR A 63 -8.62 -0.43 -11.15
CA THR A 63 -8.75 0.98 -11.49
C THR A 63 -8.80 1.11 -13.02
N GLU A 64 -8.85 2.33 -13.55
CA GLU A 64 -8.89 2.56 -15.01
C GLU A 64 -7.63 2.04 -15.71
N ASN A 65 -6.46 2.26 -15.11
CA ASN A 65 -5.17 1.95 -15.74
C ASN A 65 -4.44 0.76 -15.10
N GLY A 66 -5.00 0.17 -14.05
CA GLY A 66 -4.36 -0.97 -13.39
C GLY A 66 -5.11 -1.44 -12.15
N HIS A 67 -4.43 -1.44 -11.02
CA HIS A 67 -5.05 -1.76 -9.74
C HIS A 67 -4.32 -1.16 -8.54
N ILE A 68 -5.02 -1.15 -7.41
CA ILE A 68 -4.54 -0.74 -6.11
C ILE A 68 -4.88 -1.80 -5.07
N HIS A 69 -4.20 -1.78 -3.95
CA HIS A 69 -4.56 -2.57 -2.78
C HIS A 69 -4.93 -1.69 -1.60
N LYS A 70 -5.88 -2.18 -0.80
CA LYS A 70 -6.20 -1.58 0.50
C LYS A 70 -5.10 -1.91 1.52
N MET A 71 -4.79 -0.96 2.38
CA MET A 71 -3.88 -1.13 3.51
C MET A 71 -4.58 -0.63 4.78
N GLU A 72 -4.57 -1.42 5.84
CA GLU A 72 -5.08 -1.00 7.15
C GLU A 72 -4.36 -1.74 8.27
N GLY A 73 -4.29 -1.11 9.44
CA GLY A 73 -3.61 -1.66 10.60
C GLY A 73 -3.41 -0.62 11.69
N VAL A 74 -2.54 -0.97 12.63
CA VAL A 74 -2.19 -0.16 13.78
C VAL A 74 -0.68 0.05 13.75
N LEU A 75 -0.23 1.29 13.90
CA LEU A 75 1.18 1.59 14.16
C LEU A 75 1.53 1.03 15.54
N GLU A 76 2.66 0.35 15.67
CA GLU A 76 3.10 -0.27 16.93
C GLU A 76 2.98 0.70 18.11
N TYR A 77 2.61 0.20 19.29
CA TYR A 77 2.54 1.01 20.49
C TYR A 77 3.94 1.47 20.90
N ASN A 78 4.20 2.77 20.74
CA ASN A 78 5.39 3.45 21.24
C ASN A 78 4.96 4.76 21.90
N ASP A 79 5.74 5.26 22.85
CA ASP A 79 5.45 6.52 23.57
C ASP A 79 3.99 6.61 24.11
N MET A 80 3.52 5.47 24.62
CA MET A 80 2.22 5.28 25.26
C MET A 80 0.96 5.48 24.40
N HIS A 81 1.03 5.43 23.07
CA HIS A 81 -0.18 5.42 22.23
C HIS A 81 -0.03 4.71 20.87
N GLU A 82 -1.18 4.45 20.24
CA GLU A 82 -1.29 3.80 18.95
C GLU A 82 -1.94 4.74 17.93
N HIS A 83 -1.60 4.54 16.65
CA HIS A 83 -2.29 5.18 15.54
C HIS A 83 -2.87 4.14 14.59
N ILE A 84 -4.17 4.21 14.36
CA ILE A 84 -4.82 3.44 13.30
C ILE A 84 -4.49 4.09 11.95
N TYR A 85 -4.09 3.29 10.98
CA TYR A 85 -3.93 3.73 9.60
C TYR A 85 -4.89 2.98 8.67
N LYS A 86 -5.37 3.68 7.65
CA LYS A 86 -6.19 3.12 6.58
C LYS A 86 -5.91 3.91 5.30
N GLY A 87 -5.50 3.21 4.25
CA GLY A 87 -5.11 3.81 3.00
C GLY A 87 -5.18 2.82 1.85
N HIS A 88 -4.68 3.26 0.70
CA HIS A 88 -4.46 2.41 -0.44
C HIS A 88 -3.05 2.62 -0.96
N THR A 89 -2.55 1.63 -1.67
CA THR A 89 -1.37 1.81 -2.50
C THR A 89 -1.66 2.77 -3.66
N SER A 90 -0.60 3.30 -4.26
CA SER A 90 -0.65 3.92 -5.58
C SER A 90 -1.00 2.88 -6.64
N GLU A 91 -1.60 3.37 -7.73
CA GLU A 91 -1.95 2.57 -8.91
C GLU A 91 -0.69 1.98 -9.53
N GLU A 92 -0.75 0.68 -9.84
CA GLU A 92 0.29 -0.02 -10.56
C GLU A 92 -0.27 -0.46 -11.93
N ILE A 93 0.40 0.02 -12.98
CA ILE A 93 -0.04 -0.06 -14.38
C ILE A 93 0.49 -1.28 -15.13
N SER A 94 1.48 -2.01 -14.58
CA SER A 94 1.95 -3.30 -15.14
C SER A 94 0.89 -4.40 -15.04
N TYR A 95 -0.23 -4.13 -14.36
CA TYR A 95 -1.47 -4.90 -14.42
C TYR A 95 -1.96 -5.18 -15.84
N ILE A 96 -1.75 -4.25 -16.79
CA ILE A 96 -2.21 -4.40 -18.17
C ILE A 96 -1.23 -5.32 -18.92
N PRO A 97 -1.68 -6.49 -19.43
CA PRO A 97 -0.86 -7.29 -20.33
C PRO A 97 -0.53 -6.45 -21.57
N SER A 98 0.75 -6.43 -21.96
CA SER A 98 1.24 -5.72 -23.14
C SER A 98 0.50 -6.04 -24.46
N SER A 99 -0.28 -7.12 -24.49
CA SER A 99 -1.14 -7.51 -25.63
C SER A 99 -2.35 -6.59 -25.85
N GLN A 100 -2.74 -5.71 -24.92
CA GLN A 100 -3.85 -4.76 -25.13
C GLN A 100 -3.41 -3.40 -25.67
N VAL A 101 -2.12 -3.08 -25.63
CA VAL A 101 -1.57 -1.80 -26.15
C VAL A 101 -1.52 -1.80 -27.69
N ILE A 102 -1.49 -2.97 -28.33
CA ILE A 102 -1.41 -3.11 -29.80
C ILE A 102 -2.78 -2.86 -30.48
N GLY A 103 -3.89 -2.84 -29.72
CA GLY A 103 -5.24 -2.67 -30.26
C GLY A 103 -5.69 -1.22 -30.50
N PHE A 104 -4.95 -0.22 -30.00
CA PHE A 104 -5.32 1.20 -30.09
C PHE A 104 -4.53 1.98 -31.15
N VAL A 105 -3.74 1.29 -31.98
CA VAL A 105 -3.08 1.88 -33.14
C VAL A 105 -3.73 1.31 -34.41
N ARG A 106 -4.95 1.77 -34.70
CA ARG A 106 -5.56 1.76 -36.04
C ARG A 106 -6.42 2.99 -36.21
#